data_AF-A0A950S7S5-F1
#
_entry.id   AF-A0A950S7S5-F1
#
_cell.length_a   1.000
_cell.length_b   1.000
_cell.length_c   1.000
_cell.angle_alpha   90.00
_cell.angle_beta   90.00
_cell.angle_gamma   90.00
#
_symmetry.space_group_name_H-M   'P 1'
#
loop_
_entity.id
_entity.type
_entity.pdbx_description
1 polymer ?
#
loop_
_entity_poly.entity_id
_entity_poly.type
_entity_poly.pdbx_seq_one_letter_code
_entity_poly.pdbx_strand_id
1 'polypeptide(L)'
;MNVDYESLEGDVASGLFRESLREELLFGFRQIHNSGERLPLASYYAAQIADIVNRGAAEPLNKDLAFNLYQEILLAVETARAEVLGEEMLSS
;
A
#
# COMPACT_ATOMS: atom_id res chain seq x y z
N MET A 1 -5.95 -2.62 -7.72
CA MET A 1 -6.04 -1.16 -7.75
C MET A 1 -5.72 -0.70 -9.15
N ASN A 2 -6.62 0.04 -9.77
CA ASN A 2 -6.26 0.82 -10.94
C ASN A 2 -5.93 2.23 -10.44
N VAL A 3 -4.71 2.69 -10.69
CA VAL A 3 -4.29 4.05 -10.30
C VAL A 3 -4.79 5.02 -11.36
N ASP A 4 -5.59 6.00 -10.94
CA ASP A 4 -5.95 7.14 -11.77
C ASP A 4 -4.88 8.22 -11.61
N TYR A 5 -4.03 8.37 -12.63
CA TYR A 5 -2.92 9.31 -12.60
C TYR A 5 -3.38 10.77 -12.75
N GLU A 6 -4.61 11.03 -13.23
CA GLU A 6 -5.16 12.38 -13.31
C GLU A 6 -5.56 12.91 -11.93
N SER A 7 -6.04 12.03 -11.04
CA SER A 7 -6.44 12.37 -9.67
C SER A 7 -5.38 12.07 -8.61
N LEU A 8 -4.30 11.35 -8.95
CA LEU A 8 -3.33 10.80 -8.01
C LEU A 8 -2.81 11.80 -6.98
N GLU A 9 -2.46 13.02 -7.39
CA GLU A 9 -1.96 14.04 -6.45
C GLU A 9 -3.03 14.44 -5.42
N GLY A 10 -4.28 14.58 -5.84
CA GLY A 10 -5.41 14.84 -4.96
C GLY A 10 -5.71 13.65 -4.03
N ASP A 11 -5.62 12.43 -4.55
CA ASP A 11 -5.87 11.21 -3.79
C ASP A 11 -4.78 10.96 -2.72
N VAL A 12 -3.53 11.29 -3.04
CA VAL A 12 -2.41 11.26 -2.08
C VAL A 12 -2.59 12.36 -1.03
N ALA A 13 -2.94 13.58 -1.43
CA ALA A 13 -3.11 14.69 -0.50
C ALA A 13 -4.30 14.50 0.47
N SER A 14 -5.37 13.85 0.01
CA SER A 14 -6.56 13.57 0.81
C SER A 14 -6.47 12.30 1.66
N GLY A 15 -5.50 11.43 1.37
CA GLY A 15 -5.35 10.12 2.01
C GLY A 15 -6.21 9.01 1.41
N LEU A 16 -7.01 9.32 0.37
CA LEU A 16 -7.86 8.35 -0.33
C LEU A 16 -7.04 7.24 -0.99
N PHE A 17 -5.86 7.58 -1.50
CA PHE A 17 -4.95 6.60 -2.08
C PHE A 17 -4.57 5.52 -1.06
N ARG A 18 -4.15 5.92 0.15
CA ARG A 18 -3.77 5.00 1.22
C ARG A 18 -4.93 4.14 1.67
N GLU A 19 -6.12 4.72 1.84
CA GLU A 19 -7.30 3.97 2.27
C GLU A 19 -7.66 2.88 1.27
N SER A 20 -7.72 3.24 -0.01
CA SER A 20 -8.00 2.31 -1.11
C SER A 20 -6.95 1.20 -1.19
N LEU A 21 -5.67 1.55 -1.11
CA LEU A 21 -4.58 0.58 -1.12
C LEU A 21 -4.62 -0.34 0.10
N ARG A 22 -4.89 0.19 1.30
CA ARG A 22 -4.99 -0.60 2.53
C ARG A 22 -6.06 -1.68 2.42
N GLU A 23 -7.23 -1.35 1.86
CA GLU A 23 -8.31 -2.33 1.68
C GLU A 23 -7.92 -3.50 0.79
N GLU A 24 -7.22 -3.22 -0.32
CA GLU A 24 -6.70 -4.28 -1.19
C GLU A 24 -5.61 -5.12 -0.52
N LEU A 25 -4.71 -4.44 0.21
CA LEU A 25 -3.63 -5.10 0.94
C LEU A 25 -4.17 -6.03 2.03
N LEU A 26 -5.23 -5.64 2.74
CA LEU A 26 -5.86 -6.51 3.73
C LEU A 26 -6.30 -7.84 3.13
N PHE A 27 -6.95 -7.80 1.97
CA PHE A 27 -7.39 -9.02 1.30
C PHE A 27 -6.18 -9.92 0.92
N GLY A 28 -5.18 -9.35 0.27
CA GLY A 28 -3.97 -10.10 -0.13
C GLY A 28 -3.17 -10.62 1.06
N PHE A 29 -2.97 -9.81 2.10
CA PHE A 29 -2.25 -10.22 3.30
C PHE A 29 -2.98 -11.28 4.09
N ARG A 30 -4.31 -11.24 4.21
CA ARG A 30 -5.07 -12.35 4.81
C ARG A 30 -4.86 -13.65 4.05
N GLN A 31 -4.82 -13.61 2.72
CA GLN A 31 -4.56 -14.81 1.92
C GLN A 31 -3.16 -15.38 2.16
N ILE A 32 -2.12 -14.53 2.15
CA ILE A 32 -0.73 -14.93 2.44
C ILE A 32 -0.62 -15.47 3.87
N HIS A 33 -1.23 -14.78 4.83
CA HIS A 33 -1.17 -15.19 6.23
C HIS A 33 -1.87 -16.54 6.45
N ASN A 34 -3.05 -16.72 5.87
CA ASN A 34 -3.82 -17.96 5.98
C ASN A 34 -3.18 -19.15 5.25
N SER A 35 -2.28 -18.91 4.29
CA SER A 35 -1.48 -19.99 3.68
C SER A 35 -0.32 -20.46 4.59
N GLY A 36 -0.11 -19.79 5.74
CA GLY A 36 1.00 -20.04 6.65
C GLY A 36 2.30 -19.34 6.23
N GLU A 37 2.24 -18.47 5.24
CA GLU A 37 3.38 -17.67 4.79
C GLU A 37 3.55 -16.40 5.65
N ARG A 38 4.81 -15.99 5.81
CA ARG A 38 5.13 -14.75 6.52
C ARG A 38 4.81 -13.54 5.65
N LEU A 39 4.11 -12.56 6.22
CA LEU A 39 3.89 -11.27 5.55
C LEU A 39 5.22 -10.57 5.21
N PRO A 40 5.34 -9.97 4.01
CA PRO A 40 6.57 -9.30 3.56
C PRO A 40 6.96 -8.14 4.48
N LEU A 41 8.21 -7.69 4.44
CA LEU A 41 8.61 -6.48 5.17
C LEU A 41 7.92 -5.25 4.57
N ALA A 42 7.40 -4.38 5.44
CA ALA A 42 6.57 -3.25 5.02
C ALA A 42 7.29 -2.32 4.03
N SER A 43 8.51 -1.88 4.38
CA SER A 43 9.33 -1.01 3.53
C SER A 43 9.68 -1.63 2.18
N TYR A 44 10.00 -2.92 2.16
CA TYR A 44 10.31 -3.64 0.92
C TYR A 44 9.09 -3.67 0.01
N TYR A 45 7.93 -4.05 0.54
CA TYR A 45 6.71 -4.15 -0.24
C TYR A 45 6.20 -2.77 -0.70
N ALA A 46 6.32 -1.75 0.17
CA ALA A 46 6.02 -0.38 -0.19
C ALA A 46 6.89 0.15 -1.33
N ALA A 47 8.19 -0.16 -1.32
CA ALA A 47 9.09 0.21 -2.40
C ALA A 47 8.70 -0.46 -3.74
N GLN A 48 8.28 -1.73 -3.71
CA GLN A 48 7.81 -2.43 -4.91
C GLN A 48 6.53 -1.80 -5.48
N ILE A 49 5.55 -1.49 -4.62
CA ILE A 49 4.31 -0.83 -5.05
C ILE A 49 4.64 0.56 -5.63
N ALA A 50 5.47 1.35 -4.95
CA ALA A 50 5.87 2.66 -5.43
C ALA A 50 6.58 2.60 -6.79
N ASP A 51 7.44 1.60 -7.03
CA ASP A 51 8.07 1.38 -8.32
C ASP A 51 7.04 1.03 -9.42
N ILE A 52 6.05 0.19 -9.11
CA ILE A 52 4.95 -0.14 -10.04
C ILE A 52 4.15 1.12 -10.42
N VAL A 53 3.75 1.92 -9.43
CA VAL A 53 2.99 3.15 -9.68
C VAL A 53 3.82 4.16 -10.47
N ASN A 54 5.10 4.36 -10.13
CA ASN A 54 5.97 5.26 -10.88
C ASN A 54 6.18 4.83 -12.34
N ARG A 55 6.27 3.53 -12.61
CA ARG A 55 6.41 3.01 -13.99
C ARG A 55 5.13 3.06 -14.80
N GLY A 56 3.97 3.11 -14.13
CA GLY A 56 2.68 3.21 -14.80
C GLY A 56 2.30 4.64 -15.19
N ALA A 57 2.96 5.66 -14.64
CA ALA A 57 2.75 7.05 -15.02
C ALA A 57 3.30 7.33 -16.43
N ALA A 58 2.58 8.17 -17.21
CA ALA A 58 3.01 8.55 -18.56
C ALA A 58 4.30 9.38 -18.56
N GLU A 59 4.51 10.17 -17.51
CA GLU A 59 5.72 10.94 -17.24
C GLU A 59 6.17 10.68 -15.79
N PRO A 60 7.48 10.86 -15.48
CA PRO A 60 7.95 10.72 -14.11
C PRO A 60 7.20 11.63 -13.14
N LEU A 61 6.72 11.06 -12.03
CA LEU A 61 6.11 11.85 -10.98
C LEU A 61 7.10 12.91 -10.46
N ASN A 62 6.58 14.08 -10.12
CA ASN A 62 7.40 15.10 -9.46
C ASN A 62 7.91 14.58 -8.10
N LYS A 63 9.01 15.14 -7.60
CA LYS A 63 9.71 14.61 -6.41
C LYS A 63 8.84 14.63 -5.15
N ASP A 64 8.04 15.67 -4.98
CA ASP A 64 7.18 15.83 -3.79
C ASP A 64 6.05 14.81 -3.82
N LEU A 65 5.40 14.65 -4.98
CA LEU A 65 4.37 13.64 -5.18
C LEU A 65 4.93 12.22 -5.01
N ALA A 66 6.09 11.92 -5.58
CA ALA A 66 6.73 10.60 -5.44
C ALA A 66 7.07 10.29 -3.98
N PHE A 67 7.56 11.28 -3.22
CA PHE A 67 7.83 11.14 -1.80
C PHE A 67 6.54 10.90 -1.00
N ASN A 68 5.52 11.73 -1.20
CA ASN A 68 4.24 11.63 -0.49
C ASN A 68 3.52 10.32 -0.81
N LEU A 69 3.52 9.91 -2.08
CA LEU A 69 3.00 8.62 -2.52
C LEU A 69 3.67 7.47 -1.79
N TYR A 70 5.01 7.48 -1.69
CA TYR A 70 5.73 6.44 -0.94
C TYR A 70 5.33 6.42 0.56
N GLN A 71 5.17 7.58 1.20
CA GLN A 71 4.73 7.64 2.60
C GLN A 71 3.33 7.05 2.77
N GLU A 72 2.39 7.39 1.89
CA GLU A 72 1.02 6.86 1.92
C GLU A 72 1.00 5.34 1.68
N ILE A 73 1.79 4.84 0.73
CA ILE A 73 1.96 3.41 0.49
C ILE A 73 2.53 2.71 1.73
N LEU A 74 3.60 3.25 2.32
CA LEU A 74 4.23 2.66 3.48
C LEU A 74 3.25 2.54 4.64
N LEU A 75 2.49 3.61 4.91
CA LEU A 75 1.49 3.62 5.97
C LEU A 75 0.34 2.64 5.69
N ALA A 76 -0.12 2.52 4.44
CA ALA A 76 -1.12 1.53 4.05
C ALA A 76 -0.63 0.10 4.34
N VAL A 77 0.61 -0.21 3.94
CA VAL A 77 1.24 -1.52 4.16
C VAL A 77 1.43 -1.81 5.63
N GLU A 78 1.96 -0.88 6.41
CA GLU A 78 2.16 -1.07 7.86
C GLU A 78 0.83 -1.31 8.58
N THR A 79 -0.20 -0.52 8.25
CA THR A 79 -1.53 -0.64 8.85
C THR A 79 -2.17 -1.97 8.50
N ALA A 80 -2.19 -2.35 7.21
CA ALA A 80 -2.78 -3.62 6.78
C ALA A 80 -2.05 -4.83 7.40
N ARG A 81 -0.72 -4.79 7.51
CA ARG A 81 0.06 -5.85 8.17
C ARG A 81 -0.29 -5.96 9.65
N ALA A 82 -0.34 -4.83 10.36
CA ALA A 82 -0.65 -4.80 11.78
C ALA A 82 -2.04 -5.36 12.07
N GLU A 83 -3.03 -5.02 11.23
CA GLU A 83 -4.40 -5.54 11.35
C GLU A 83 -4.44 -7.05 11.18
N VAL A 84 -3.88 -7.60 10.09
CA VAL A 84 -3.88 -9.06 9.83
C VAL A 84 -3.13 -9.83 10.91
N LEU A 85 -1.97 -9.34 11.37
CA LEU A 85 -1.22 -9.99 12.46
C LEU A 85 -1.95 -9.89 13.81
N GLY A 86 -2.75 -8.84 14.02
CA GLY A 86 -3.56 -8.66 15.22
C GLY A 86 -4.80 -9.56 15.26
N GLU A 87 -5.36 -9.95 14.12
CA GLU A 87 -6.50 -10.87 14.01
C GLU A 87 -6.18 -12.25 14.64
N GLU A 88 -4.93 -12.73 14.51
CA GLU A 88 -4.49 -14.01 15.07
C GLU A 88 -4.46 -14.00 16.60
N MET A 89 -4.08 -12.87 17.21
CA MET A 89 -4.05 -12.72 18.67
C MET A 89 -5.43 -12.81 19.33
N LEU A 90 -6.49 -12.48 18.60
CA LEU A 90 -7.88 -12.53 19.09
C LEU A 90 -8.56 -13.87 18.82
N SER A 91 -7.95 -14.73 17.99
CA SER A 91 -8.50 -16.01 17.54
C SER A 91 -7.91 -17.22 18.29
N SER A 92 -7.00 -16.97 19.23
CA SER A 92 -6.27 -17.96 20.05
C SER A 92 -6.81 -18.01 21.48
#